data_AF-A0A8J6U5F3-F1
#
_entry.id   AF-A0A8J6U5F3-F1
#
_cell.length_a   1.000
_cell.length_b   1.000
_cell.length_c   1.000
_cell.angle_alpha   90.00
_cell.angle_beta   90.00
_cell.angle_gamma   90.00
#
_symmetry.space_group_name_H-M   'P 1'
#
loop_
_entity.id
_entity.type
_entity.pdbx_description
1 polymer ?
#
loop_
_entity_poly.entity_id
_entity_poly.type
_entity_poly.pdbx_seq_one_letter_code
_entity_poly.pdbx_strand_id
1 'polypeptide(L)'
;MKLLLDVKGATEEQLAAGMAAAVEVFKAADMHPLTAAEGFSALEAWDDAGFPEEGEEHALSDEDSAAADVWLAATKAALLACSVDGSEPEGTLELLTPEDDEPDL
;
A
#
# COMPACT_ATOMS: atom_id res chain seq x y z
N MET A 1 12.09 -6.55 -6.32
CA MET A 1 10.84 -5.91 -5.89
C MET A 1 10.89 -4.45 -6.29
N LYS A 2 9.75 -3.90 -6.71
CA LYS A 2 9.60 -2.51 -7.13
C LYS A 2 8.24 -1.99 -6.65
N LEU A 3 8.17 -0.72 -6.27
CA LEU A 3 6.88 -0.06 -6.05
C LEU A 3 6.33 0.45 -7.38
N LEU A 4 5.05 0.14 -7.65
CA LEU A 4 4.28 0.67 -8.76
C LEU A 4 3.19 1.57 -8.20
N LEU A 5 3.09 2.79 -8.72
CA LEU A 5 2.00 3.72 -8.42
C LEU A 5 1.22 3.91 -9.72
N ASP A 6 -0.05 3.52 -9.72
CA ASP A 6 -0.97 3.77 -10.83
C ASP A 6 -2.05 4.74 -10.35
N VAL A 7 -2.14 5.92 -11.00
CA VAL A 7 -3.15 6.93 -10.68
C VAL A 7 -3.77 7.43 -11.97
N LYS A 8 -5.08 7.24 -12.09
CA LYS A 8 -5.82 7.54 -13.31
C LYS A 8 -5.74 9.02 -13.65
N GLY A 9 -5.17 9.32 -14.82
CA GLY A 9 -5.04 10.69 -15.33
C GLY A 9 -3.90 11.49 -14.71
N ALA A 10 -3.06 10.89 -13.86
CA ALA A 10 -1.87 11.55 -13.35
C ALA A 10 -0.79 11.67 -14.45
N THR A 11 -0.09 12.79 -14.46
CA THR A 11 1.10 13.01 -15.28
C THR A 11 2.31 12.29 -14.68
N GLU A 12 3.38 12.11 -15.46
CA GLU A 12 4.63 11.53 -14.97
C GLU A 12 5.21 12.31 -13.78
N GLU A 13 5.09 13.64 -13.78
CA GLU A 13 5.54 14.50 -12.67
C GLU A 13 4.73 14.25 -11.39
N GLN A 14 3.41 14.08 -11.53
CA GLN A 14 2.52 13.73 -10.42
C GLN A 14 2.83 12.35 -9.87
N LEU A 15 3.00 11.34 -10.74
CA LEU A 15 3.39 10.00 -10.33
C LEU A 15 4.76 9.99 -9.61
N ALA A 16 5.71 10.78 -10.08
CA ALA A 16 7.00 10.93 -9.41
C ALA A 16 6.87 11.58 -8.03
N ALA A 17 6.04 12.62 -7.89
CA ALA A 17 5.74 13.26 -6.61
C ALA A 17 5.01 12.30 -5.65
N GLY A 18 4.05 11.52 -6.15
CA GLY A 18 3.34 10.49 -5.40
C GLY A 18 4.28 9.39 -4.88
N MET A 19 5.15 8.87 -5.75
CA MET A 19 6.13 7.86 -5.36
C MET A 19 7.09 8.39 -4.29
N ALA A 20 7.54 9.65 -4.43
CA ALA A 20 8.38 10.28 -3.42
C ALA A 20 7.66 10.40 -2.07
N ALA A 21 6.37 10.78 -2.07
CA ALA A 21 5.57 10.89 -0.85
C ALA A 21 5.39 9.54 -0.14
N ALA A 22 5.09 8.45 -0.86
CA ALA A 22 5.02 7.10 -0.28
C ALA A 22 6.37 6.68 0.34
N VAL A 23 7.47 6.91 -0.38
CA VAL A 23 8.82 6.56 0.11
C VAL A 23 9.18 7.32 1.39
N GLU A 24 8.80 8.58 1.53
CA GLU A 24 9.03 9.34 2.76
C GLU A 24 8.22 8.81 3.95
N VAL A 25 7.01 8.29 3.73
CA VAL A 25 6.23 7.63 4.80
C VAL A 25 6.97 6.39 5.32
N PHE A 26 7.43 5.50 4.43
CA PHE A 26 8.18 4.31 4.81
C PHE A 26 9.46 4.66 5.58
N LYS A 27 10.21 5.67 5.13
CA LYS A 27 11.41 6.16 5.82
C LYS A 27 11.09 6.74 7.20
N ALA A 28 10.02 7.53 7.32
CA ALA A 28 9.62 8.13 8.59
C ALA A 28 9.20 7.08 9.62
N ALA A 29 8.63 5.96 9.16
CA ALA A 29 8.27 4.81 9.99
C ALA A 29 9.44 3.84 10.26
N ASP A 30 10.63 4.07 9.67
CA ASP A 30 11.76 3.13 9.66
C ASP A 30 11.33 1.71 9.21
N MET A 31 10.43 1.64 8.23
CA MET A 31 9.81 0.40 7.78
C MET A 31 10.12 0.13 6.32
N HIS A 32 10.52 -1.12 6.03
CA HIS A 32 10.74 -1.54 4.65
C HIS A 32 9.38 -1.73 3.93
N PRO A 33 9.23 -1.28 2.66
CA PRO A 33 7.95 -1.39 1.94
C PRO A 33 7.39 -2.81 1.84
N LEU A 34 8.26 -3.83 1.76
CA LEU A 34 7.83 -5.24 1.79
C LEU A 34 7.07 -5.58 3.08
N THR A 35 7.63 -5.22 4.24
CA THR A 35 6.98 -5.50 5.54
C THR A 35 5.64 -4.80 5.66
N ALA A 36 5.55 -3.55 5.19
CA ALA A 36 4.28 -2.82 5.15
C ALA A 36 3.25 -3.51 4.23
N ALA A 37 3.67 -3.96 3.04
CA ALA A 37 2.81 -4.69 2.11
C ALA A 37 2.34 -6.04 2.68
N GLU A 38 3.22 -6.77 3.38
CA GLU A 38 2.87 -8.02 4.06
C GLU A 38 1.81 -7.79 5.15
N GLY A 39 1.97 -6.74 5.96
CA GLY A 39 0.97 -6.34 6.95
C GLY A 39 -0.37 -5.97 6.32
N PHE A 40 -0.35 -5.21 5.22
CA PHE A 40 -1.56 -4.89 4.47
C PHE A 40 -2.23 -6.15 3.88
N SER A 41 -1.46 -7.08 3.34
CA SER A 41 -1.99 -8.37 2.87
C SER A 41 -2.61 -9.19 4.00
N ALA A 42 -2.04 -9.16 5.20
CA ALA A 42 -2.60 -9.83 6.37
C ALA A 42 -3.91 -9.17 6.83
N LEU A 43 -4.00 -7.83 6.75
CA LEU A 43 -5.23 -7.09 7.02
C LEU A 43 -6.34 -7.46 6.04
N GLU A 44 -6.06 -7.49 4.74
CA GLU A 44 -7.05 -7.87 3.72
C GLU A 44 -7.50 -9.33 3.90
N ALA A 45 -6.56 -10.25 4.18
CA ALA A 45 -6.89 -11.65 4.48
C ALA A 45 -7.75 -11.79 5.75
N TRP A 46 -7.53 -10.94 6.74
CA TRP A 46 -8.34 -10.88 7.95
C TRP A 46 -9.76 -10.36 7.65
N ASP A 47 -9.92 -9.32 6.82
CA ASP A 47 -11.23 -8.82 6.40
C ASP A 47 -12.00 -9.87 5.58
N ASP A 48 -11.32 -10.56 4.65
CA ASP A 48 -11.88 -11.65 3.84
C ASP A 48 -12.33 -12.86 4.68
N ALA A 49 -11.59 -13.18 5.75
CA ALA A 49 -11.96 -14.26 6.66
C ALA A 49 -13.26 -13.98 7.43
N GLY A 50 -13.64 -12.70 7.56
CA GLY A 50 -14.82 -12.28 8.30
C GLY A 50 -14.64 -12.37 9.82
N PHE A 51 -15.72 -12.09 10.55
CA PHE A 51 -15.67 -12.09 12.01
C PHE A 51 -15.50 -13.51 12.57
N PRO A 52 -14.62 -13.70 13.57
CA PRO A 52 -14.49 -14.98 14.26
C PRO A 52 -15.81 -15.45 14.86
N GLU A 53 -16.08 -16.76 14.75
CA GLU A 53 -17.09 -17.39 15.59
C GLU A 53 -16.67 -17.34 17.07
N GLU A 54 -17.65 -17.49 17.97
CA GLU A 54 -17.40 -17.41 19.42
C GLU A 54 -16.35 -18.44 19.85
N GLY A 55 -15.17 -17.97 20.24
CA GLY A 55 -14.05 -18.81 20.71
C GLY A 55 -12.96 -19.07 19.69
N GLU A 56 -13.05 -18.53 18.46
CA GLU A 56 -11.97 -18.60 17.49
C GLU A 56 -11.02 -17.40 17.62
N GLU A 57 -9.72 -17.68 17.60
CA GLU A 57 -8.66 -16.67 17.67
C GLU A 57 -8.01 -16.52 16.29
N HIS A 58 -8.40 -15.50 15.54
CA HIS A 58 -7.73 -15.09 14.30
C HIS A 58 -7.71 -13.57 14.19
N ALA A 59 -7.25 -12.92 15.26
CA ALA A 59 -6.96 -11.50 15.23
C ALA A 59 -5.72 -11.24 14.36
N LEU A 60 -5.77 -10.16 13.58
CA LEU A 60 -4.57 -9.56 13.00
C LEU A 60 -3.57 -9.24 14.13
N SER A 61 -2.29 -9.57 13.95
CA SER A 61 -1.30 -9.29 14.98
C SER A 61 -1.07 -7.78 15.13
N ASP A 62 -0.62 -7.32 16.30
CA ASP A 62 -0.28 -5.90 16.52
C ASP A 62 0.82 -5.42 15.54
N GLU A 63 1.76 -6.31 15.19
CA GLU A 63 2.84 -6.02 14.23
C GLU A 63 2.30 -5.87 12.81
N ASP A 64 1.44 -6.79 12.36
CA ASP A 64 0.82 -6.73 11.03
C ASP A 64 -0.14 -5.55 10.91
N SER A 65 -0.88 -5.23 11.98
CA SER A 65 -1.74 -4.05 12.05
C SER A 65 -0.92 -2.77 11.91
N ALA A 66 0.20 -2.65 12.63
CA ALA A 66 1.07 -1.47 12.51
C ALA A 66 1.72 -1.36 11.13
N ALA A 67 2.09 -2.49 10.53
CA ALA A 67 2.64 -2.54 9.18
C ALA A 67 1.59 -2.15 8.11
N ALA A 68 0.35 -2.65 8.24
CA ALA A 68 -0.78 -2.28 7.39
C ALA A 68 -1.08 -0.77 7.46
N ASP A 69 -1.05 -0.18 8.66
CA ASP A 69 -1.25 1.26 8.85
C ASP A 69 -0.22 2.09 8.08
N VAL A 70 1.05 1.66 8.08
CA VAL A 70 2.12 2.34 7.33
C VAL A 70 1.89 2.22 5.83
N TRP A 71 1.47 1.05 5.32
CA TRP A 71 1.14 0.87 3.91
C TRP A 71 -0.03 1.76 3.48
N LEU A 72 -1.13 1.77 4.24
CA LEU A 72 -2.29 2.62 3.99
C LEU A 72 -1.93 4.10 4.01
N ALA A 73 -1.08 4.51 4.96
CA ALA A 73 -0.57 5.88 5.02
C ALA A 73 0.29 6.25 3.80
N ALA A 74 1.16 5.33 3.35
CA ALA A 74 1.99 5.53 2.16
C ALA A 74 1.14 5.65 0.89
N THR A 75 0.17 4.75 0.71
CA THR A 75 -0.81 4.79 -0.39
C THR A 75 -1.56 6.12 -0.40
N LYS A 76 -2.10 6.52 0.76
CA LYS A 76 -2.80 7.81 0.89
C LYS A 76 -1.90 9.00 0.57
N ALA A 77 -0.65 9.00 1.03
CA ALA A 77 0.29 10.07 0.76
C ALA A 77 0.64 10.16 -0.74
N ALA A 78 0.87 9.03 -1.40
CA ALA A 78 1.13 8.97 -2.83
C ALA A 78 -0.05 9.51 -3.64
N LEU A 79 -1.24 9.03 -3.34
CA LEU A 79 -2.49 9.46 -3.93
C LEU A 79 -2.68 10.98 -3.81
N LEU A 80 -2.60 11.52 -2.59
CA LEU A 80 -2.76 12.96 -2.35
C LEU A 80 -1.74 13.83 -3.08
N ALA A 81 -0.51 13.35 -3.26
CA ALA A 81 0.53 14.06 -4.00
C ALA A 81 0.34 14.01 -5.52
N CYS A 82 -0.42 13.02 -6.04
CA CYS A 82 -0.82 12.98 -7.44
C CYS A 82 -2.02 13.89 -7.76
N SER A 83 -2.85 14.23 -6.78
CA SER A 83 -4.06 15.03 -6.99
C SER A 83 -3.76 16.47 -7.42
N VAL A 84 -4.38 16.87 -8.52
CA VAL A 84 -4.70 18.27 -8.83
C VAL A 84 -6.22 18.43 -8.70
N ASP A 85 -6.65 19.57 -8.16
CA ASP A 85 -8.06 20.02 -8.21
C ASP A 85 -9.04 19.46 -7.16
N GLY A 86 -8.54 18.82 -6.10
CA GLY A 86 -9.35 18.53 -4.90
C GLY A 86 -10.36 17.39 -5.04
N SER A 87 -10.32 16.63 -6.14
CA SER A 87 -10.96 15.32 -6.22
C SER A 87 -10.11 14.27 -5.50
N GLU A 88 -10.77 13.31 -4.84
CA GLU A 88 -10.09 12.12 -4.35
C GLU A 88 -9.52 11.35 -5.56
N PRO A 89 -8.21 11.11 -5.59
CA PRO A 89 -7.56 10.46 -6.72
C PRO A 89 -7.89 8.95 -6.68
N GLU A 90 -8.29 8.40 -7.82
CA GLU A 90 -8.48 6.96 -8.01
C GLU A 90 -7.13 6.35 -8.43
N GLY A 91 -6.57 5.47 -7.60
CA GLY A 91 -5.30 4.80 -7.90
C GLY A 91 -4.86 3.78 -6.85
N THR A 92 -3.79 3.05 -7.16
CA THR A 92 -3.20 2.00 -6.32
C THR A 92 -1.70 2.21 -6.14
N LEU A 93 -1.20 1.78 -4.97
CA LEU A 93 0.21 1.57 -4.72
C LEU A 93 0.40 0.06 -4.55
N GLU A 94 1.32 -0.52 -5.33
CA GLU A 94 1.53 -1.97 -5.39
C GLU A 94 3.01 -2.30 -5.22
N LEU A 95 3.29 -3.46 -4.60
CA LEU A 95 4.62 -4.03 -4.54
C LEU A 95 4.73 -5.15 -5.57
N LEU A 96 5.47 -4.89 -6.64
CA LEU A 96 5.77 -5.90 -7.65
C LEU A 96 6.90 -6.80 -7.16
N THR A 97 6.66 -8.10 -7.11
CA THR A 97 7.68 -9.12 -6.91
C THR A 97 8.41 -9.39 -8.23
N PRO A 98 9.58 -10.05 -8.22
CA PRO A 98 10.27 -10.43 -9.46
C PRO A 98 9.43 -11.31 -10.40
N GLU A 99 8.44 -12.04 -9.86
CA GLU A 99 7.54 -12.91 -10.62
C GLU A 99 6.46 -12.08 -11.35
N ASP A 100 6.11 -10.90 -10.83
CA ASP A 100 5.16 -9.96 -11.45
C ASP A 100 5.79 -9.12 -12.59
N ASP A 101 7.12 -9.22 -12.78
CA ASP A 101 7.90 -8.48 -13.79
C ASP A 101 8.26 -9.38 -15.00
N GLU A 102 7.71 -10.60 -15.09
CA GLU A 102 7.88 -11.43 -16.28
C GLU A 102 6.95 -10.94 -17.40
N PRO A 103 7.48 -10.59 -18.59
CA PRO A 103 6.62 -10.26 -19.73
C PRO A 103 5.87 -11.53 -20.14
N ASP A 104 4.54 -11.43 -20.27
CA ASP A 104 3.72 -12.45 -20.92
C ASP A 104 4.39 -12.86 -22.26
N LEU A 105 4.99 -14.06 -22.31
CA LEU A 105 5.62 -14.65 -23.49
C LEU A 105 4.61 -15.30 -24.42
#